data_AF-A0A4R8TM75-F1
#
_entry.id   AF-A0A4R8TM75-F1
#
_cell.length_a   1.000
_cell.length_b   1.000
_cell.length_c   1.000
_cell.angle_alpha   90.00
_cell.angle_beta   90.00
_cell.angle_gamma   90.00
#
_symmetry.space_group_name_H-M   'P 1'
#
loop_
_entity.id
_entity.type
_entity.pdbx_description
1 polymer ?
#
loop_
_entity_poly.entity_id
_entity_poly.type
_entity_poly.pdbx_seq_one_letter_code
_entity_poly.pdbx_strand_id
1 'polypeptide(L)'
;MWVICDAENCHLFSSDANGHLYRSQTTLANFPSGFDNTVIALSDTDKNNLYEASNVYRVEGGDYVLLVEAIGTDNARYFRSWTATSLSGTWTPLAATESEPFAGSRNVAFSGPSWTKSISHGEVVRENTDQTLTISPCKLQYLYQGVSPTASGDYNALPWQLALLTQTNSAC
;
A
#
# COMPACT_ATOMS: atom_id res chain seq x y z
N MET A 1 -5.30 1.21 -9.16
CA MET A 1 -6.55 0.43 -8.99
C MET A 1 -6.16 -0.89 -8.36
N TRP A 2 -6.90 -1.36 -7.36
CA TRP A 2 -6.56 -2.56 -6.60
C TRP A 2 -7.80 -3.41 -6.37
N VAL A 3 -7.77 -4.68 -6.74
CA VAL A 3 -8.92 -5.60 -6.55
C VAL A 3 -8.58 -6.66 -5.52
N ILE A 4 -9.43 -6.84 -4.52
CA ILE A 4 -9.36 -7.93 -3.54
C ILE A 4 -10.76 -8.49 -3.31
N CYS A 5 -10.89 -9.82 -3.24
CA CYS A 5 -12.16 -10.47 -2.96
C CYS A 5 -12.11 -11.27 -1.66
N ASP A 6 -13.25 -11.31 -0.97
CA ASP A 6 -13.51 -12.28 0.08
C ASP A 6 -14.38 -13.44 -0.48
N ALA A 7 -15.05 -14.19 0.41
CA ALA A 7 -15.86 -15.33 0.01
C ALA A 7 -17.16 -14.94 -0.73
N GLU A 8 -17.61 -13.69 -0.62
CA GLU A 8 -18.90 -13.23 -1.14
C GLU A 8 -18.74 -12.12 -2.18
N ASN A 9 -17.82 -11.19 -1.97
CA ASN A 9 -17.68 -9.96 -2.74
C ASN A 9 -16.25 -9.73 -3.24
N CYS A 10 -16.15 -9.02 -4.36
CA CYS A 10 -14.94 -8.39 -4.85
C CYS A 10 -15.01 -6.88 -4.65
N HIS A 11 -13.91 -6.29 -4.19
CA HIS A 11 -13.77 -4.87 -3.91
C HIS A 11 -12.75 -4.24 -4.85
N LEU A 12 -13.06 -3.07 -5.40
CA LEU A 12 -12.16 -2.28 -6.23
C LEU A 12 -11.80 -0.99 -5.49
N PHE A 13 -10.53 -0.84 -5.13
CA PHE A 13 -9.99 0.34 -4.51
C PHE A 13 -9.30 1.26 -5.52
N SER A 14 -9.45 2.56 -5.33
CA SER A 14 -8.86 3.59 -6.19
C SER A 14 -8.50 4.86 -5.40
N SER A 15 -7.55 5.63 -5.92
CA SER A 15 -7.12 6.90 -5.35
C SER A 15 -7.26 8.02 -6.39
N ASP A 16 -7.39 9.25 -5.92
CA ASP A 16 -7.53 10.46 -6.76
C ASP A 16 -6.35 11.43 -6.67
N ALA A 17 -5.27 11.06 -5.96
CA ALA A 17 -4.16 11.95 -5.63
C ALA A 17 -4.59 13.24 -4.88
N ASN A 18 -5.75 13.19 -4.22
CA ASN A 18 -6.36 14.31 -3.51
C ASN A 18 -6.92 13.91 -2.13
N GLY A 19 -6.32 12.91 -1.50
CA GLY A 19 -6.64 12.56 -0.12
C GLY A 19 -7.83 11.62 0.04
N HIS A 20 -8.30 10.97 -1.03
CA HIS A 20 -9.37 9.98 -0.95
C HIS A 20 -8.93 8.60 -1.46
N LEU A 21 -9.26 7.59 -0.66
CA LEU A 21 -9.27 6.20 -1.07
C LEU A 21 -10.73 5.77 -1.25
N TYR A 22 -11.12 5.47 -2.48
CA TYR A 22 -12.45 4.97 -2.81
C TYR A 22 -12.49 3.45 -2.77
N ARG A 23 -13.68 2.91 -2.55
CA ARG A 23 -13.97 1.48 -2.66
C ARG A 23 -15.34 1.28 -3.30
N SER A 24 -15.38 0.53 -4.39
CA SER A 24 -16.61 -0.05 -4.97
C SER A 24 -16.68 -1.53 -4.62
N GLN A 25 -17.84 -2.17 -4.82
CA GLN A 25 -17.96 -3.62 -4.66
C GLN A 25 -18.87 -4.25 -5.71
N THR A 26 -18.69 -5.55 -5.92
CA THR A 26 -19.61 -6.42 -6.65
C THR A 26 -19.55 -7.82 -6.03
N THR A 27 -20.53 -8.69 -6.33
CA THR A 27 -20.47 -10.08 -5.85
C THR A 27 -19.38 -10.86 -6.60
N LEU A 28 -18.77 -11.85 -5.94
CA LEU A 28 -17.75 -12.70 -6.56
C LEU A 28 -18.28 -13.39 -7.85
N ALA A 29 -19.55 -13.78 -7.86
CA ALA A 29 -20.19 -14.39 -9.02
C ALA A 29 -20.40 -13.44 -10.22
N ASN A 30 -20.46 -12.13 -9.97
CA ASN A 30 -20.70 -11.12 -11.00
C ASN A 30 -19.43 -10.46 -11.52
N PHE A 31 -18.31 -10.60 -10.79
CA PHE A 31 -17.00 -10.09 -11.21
C PHE A 31 -16.65 -10.57 -12.63
N PRO A 32 -16.14 -9.69 -13.53
CA PRO A 32 -15.68 -8.31 -13.29
C PRO A 32 -16.75 -7.22 -13.47
N SER A 33 -18.02 -7.59 -13.66
CA SER A 33 -19.12 -6.65 -13.90
C SER A 33 -19.71 -6.10 -12.60
N GLY A 34 -20.51 -5.03 -12.72
CA GLY A 34 -21.40 -4.57 -11.66
C GLY A 34 -20.69 -4.05 -10.40
N PHE A 35 -19.54 -3.41 -10.55
CA PHE A 35 -18.99 -2.57 -9.48
C PHE A 35 -19.89 -1.35 -9.27
N ASP A 36 -20.52 -1.30 -8.11
CA ASP A 36 -21.39 -0.20 -7.70
C ASP A 36 -21.06 0.24 -6.26
N ASN A 37 -21.95 1.06 -5.66
CA ASN A 37 -21.85 1.52 -4.28
C ASN A 37 -20.46 2.08 -3.91
N THR A 38 -19.94 2.97 -4.75
CA THR A 38 -18.63 3.58 -4.52
C THR A 38 -18.70 4.52 -3.32
N VAL A 39 -17.88 4.24 -2.31
CA VAL A 39 -17.76 5.04 -1.08
C VAL A 39 -16.33 5.51 -0.88
N ILE A 40 -16.14 6.55 -0.07
CA ILE A 40 -14.83 6.91 0.47
C ILE A 40 -14.54 5.92 1.62
N ALA A 41 -13.57 5.03 1.41
CA ALA A 41 -13.15 4.03 2.40
C ALA A 41 -12.20 4.63 3.45
N LEU A 42 -11.38 5.60 3.04
CA LEU A 42 -10.50 6.37 3.91
C LEU A 42 -10.26 7.75 3.27
N SER A 43 -10.12 8.78 4.10
CA SER A 43 -9.79 10.13 3.64
C SER A 43 -8.85 10.84 4.59
N ASP A 44 -8.02 11.71 4.05
CA ASP A 44 -7.19 12.63 4.82
C ASP A 44 -7.35 14.05 4.25
N THR A 45 -7.43 15.06 5.12
CA THR A 45 -7.54 16.46 4.69
C THR A 45 -6.25 16.95 4.04
N ASP A 46 -5.12 16.36 4.39
CA ASP A 46 -3.86 16.57 3.68
C ASP A 46 -3.68 15.43 2.67
N LYS A 47 -3.80 15.75 1.38
CA LYS A 47 -3.62 14.79 0.28
C LYS A 47 -2.29 14.06 0.33
N ASN A 48 -1.24 14.67 0.90
CA ASN A 48 0.08 14.06 0.97
C ASN A 48 0.11 12.92 1.98
N ASN A 49 -0.78 12.90 2.97
CA ASN A 49 -0.89 11.82 3.93
C ASN A 49 -1.65 10.60 3.36
N LEU A 50 -2.44 10.76 2.30
CA LEU A 50 -3.21 9.68 1.67
C LEU A 50 -3.21 9.87 0.16
N TYR A 51 -2.06 9.67 -0.48
CA TYR A 51 -1.81 10.14 -1.84
C TYR A 51 -2.30 9.13 -2.89
N GLU A 52 -1.65 7.98 -3.00
CA GLU A 52 -1.94 6.98 -4.05
C GLU A 52 -1.39 5.57 -3.70
N ALA A 53 -1.34 4.68 -4.71
CA ALA A 53 -0.67 3.38 -4.65
C ALA A 53 -1.12 2.48 -3.50
N SER A 54 -2.44 2.36 -3.29
CA SER A 54 -2.96 1.49 -2.25
C SER A 54 -2.74 0.01 -2.55
N ASN A 55 -2.36 -0.75 -1.52
CA ASN A 55 -2.44 -2.20 -1.50
C ASN A 55 -3.37 -2.64 -0.36
N VAL A 56 -4.19 -3.66 -0.60
CA VAL A 56 -5.08 -4.26 0.41
C VAL A 56 -4.88 -5.76 0.38
N TYR A 57 -4.45 -6.35 1.50
CA TYR A 57 -4.18 -7.77 1.61
C TYR A 57 -5.00 -8.41 2.72
N ARG A 58 -5.32 -9.68 2.55
CA ARG A 58 -5.75 -10.53 3.66
C ARG A 58 -4.51 -11.07 4.36
N VAL A 59 -4.41 -10.94 5.66
CA VAL A 59 -3.35 -11.52 6.46
C VAL A 59 -3.75 -12.94 6.85
N GLU A 60 -2.82 -13.90 6.79
CA GLU A 60 -3.02 -15.22 7.39
C GLU A 60 -3.47 -15.07 8.85
N GLY A 61 -4.59 -15.70 9.20
CA GLY A 61 -5.26 -15.51 10.49
C GLY A 61 -6.60 -14.75 10.38
N GLY A 62 -6.82 -13.98 9.31
CA GLY A 62 -8.17 -13.53 8.91
C GLY A 62 -8.38 -12.03 8.73
N ASP A 63 -7.55 -11.19 9.35
CA ASP A 63 -7.67 -9.72 9.25
C ASP A 63 -7.14 -9.19 7.90
N TYR A 64 -7.34 -7.90 7.65
CA TYR A 64 -6.86 -7.21 6.46
C TYR A 64 -5.87 -6.11 6.83
N VAL A 65 -4.90 -5.88 5.94
CA VAL A 65 -3.99 -4.73 6.01
C VAL A 65 -4.16 -3.87 4.77
N LEU A 66 -4.22 -2.55 4.98
CA LEU A 66 -4.19 -1.53 3.95
C LEU A 66 -2.85 -0.81 4.04
N LEU A 67 -2.17 -0.69 2.90
CA LEU A 67 -0.99 0.15 2.72
C LEU A 67 -1.37 1.28 1.77
N VAL A 68 -0.96 2.52 2.05
CA VAL A 68 -1.14 3.67 1.14
C VAL A 68 0.13 4.50 1.11
N GLU A 69 0.55 4.90 -0.08
CA GLU A 69 1.70 5.78 -0.27
C GLU A 69 1.36 7.21 0.17
N ALA A 70 2.32 7.83 0.83
CA ALA A 70 2.29 9.20 1.31
C ALA A 70 3.55 9.96 0.86
N ILE A 71 3.46 11.28 0.86
CA ILE A 71 4.56 12.21 0.55
C ILE A 71 4.98 12.87 1.86
N GLY A 72 6.21 12.63 2.29
CA GLY A 72 6.77 13.16 3.52
C GLY A 72 7.11 14.64 3.44
N THR A 73 7.45 15.23 4.58
CA THR A 73 7.84 16.65 4.69
C THR A 73 9.05 17.03 3.83
N ASP A 74 9.93 16.08 3.49
CA ASP A 74 11.08 16.26 2.61
C ASP A 74 10.81 15.85 1.14
N ASN A 75 9.55 15.64 0.78
CA ASN A 75 9.06 15.07 -0.49
C ASN A 75 9.48 13.61 -0.76
N ALA A 76 10.13 12.91 0.18
CA ALA A 76 10.37 11.49 0.04
C ALA A 76 9.07 10.70 0.18
N ARG A 77 8.95 9.62 -0.59
CA ARG A 77 7.78 8.72 -0.54
C ARG A 77 7.93 7.70 0.58
N TYR A 78 6.83 7.40 1.26
CA TYR A 78 6.77 6.37 2.30
C TYR A 78 5.39 5.73 2.34
N PHE A 79 5.26 4.58 2.98
CA PHE A 79 3.98 3.89 3.18
C PHE A 79 3.47 4.05 4.60
N ARG A 80 2.17 4.35 4.70
CA ARG A 80 1.36 4.25 5.92
C ARG A 80 0.57 2.95 5.88
N SER A 81 0.20 2.43 7.05
CA SER A 81 -0.54 1.18 7.17
C SER A 81 -1.71 1.25 8.17
N TRP A 82 -2.76 0.49 7.87
CA TRP A 82 -3.96 0.32 8.68
C TRP A 82 -4.39 -1.14 8.69
N THR A 83 -5.19 -1.53 9.68
CA THR A 83 -5.83 -2.85 9.76
C THR A 83 -7.34 -2.74 9.84
N ALA A 84 -8.04 -3.78 9.38
CA ALA A 84 -9.49 -3.91 9.51
C ALA A 84 -9.88 -5.40 9.56
N THR A 85 -11.05 -5.69 10.16
CA THR A 85 -11.59 -7.06 10.23
C THR A 85 -12.43 -7.43 9.01
N SER A 86 -12.70 -6.48 8.11
CA SER A 86 -13.42 -6.68 6.84
C SER A 86 -13.05 -5.61 5.81
N LEU A 87 -13.22 -5.92 4.53
CA LEU A 87 -12.89 -5.00 3.41
C LEU A 87 -13.80 -3.76 3.36
N SER A 88 -14.98 -3.83 3.97
CA SER A 88 -15.95 -2.74 4.09
C SER A 88 -15.95 -2.05 5.46
N GLY A 89 -15.12 -2.53 6.39
CA GLY A 89 -15.05 -2.04 7.77
C GLY A 89 -14.24 -0.76 7.94
N THR A 90 -14.04 -0.38 9.20
CA THR A 90 -13.24 0.79 9.58
C THR A 90 -11.75 0.46 9.61
N TRP A 91 -10.96 1.24 8.88
CA TRP A 91 -9.49 1.15 8.89
C TRP A 91 -8.90 1.81 10.13
N THR A 92 -8.21 1.02 10.96
CA THR A 92 -7.54 1.48 12.19
C THR A 92 -6.05 1.64 11.94
N PRO A 93 -5.43 2.80 12.25
CA PRO A 93 -3.99 3.00 12.05
C PRO A 93 -3.13 1.91 12.71
N LEU A 94 -2.11 1.43 11.98
CA LEU A 94 -1.08 0.50 12.49
C LEU A 94 0.27 1.22 12.59
N ALA A 95 0.94 1.46 11.46
CA ALA A 95 2.14 2.29 11.34
C ALA A 95 1.86 3.36 10.28
N ALA A 96 1.29 4.49 10.72
CA ALA A 96 0.62 5.46 9.85
C ALA A 96 1.12 6.90 10.02
N THR A 97 2.37 7.09 10.45
CA THR A 97 3.00 8.42 10.55
C THR A 97 4.36 8.43 9.85
N GLU A 98 4.88 9.62 9.53
CA GLU A 98 6.23 9.74 8.93
C GLU A 98 7.33 9.29 9.90
N SER A 99 7.14 9.46 11.22
CA SER A 99 8.09 8.98 12.24
C SER A 99 8.02 7.49 12.48
N GLU A 100 6.86 6.87 12.27
CA GLU A 100 6.61 5.44 12.42
C GLU A 100 5.88 4.91 11.17
N PRO A 101 6.58 4.81 10.03
CA PRO A 101 5.97 4.36 8.77
C PRO A 101 5.91 2.83 8.71
N PHE A 102 5.09 2.29 7.80
CA PHE A 102 5.20 0.89 7.40
C PHE A 102 6.55 0.65 6.71
N ALA A 103 6.85 1.46 5.69
CA ALA A 103 8.15 1.45 5.01
C ALA A 103 8.51 2.87 4.58
N GLY A 104 9.67 3.35 4.98
CA GLY A 104 10.17 4.68 4.64
C GLY A 104 11.63 4.87 5.07
N SER A 105 12.19 6.04 4.79
CA SER A 105 13.60 6.35 5.13
C SER A 105 13.93 6.23 6.63
N ARG A 106 12.91 6.23 7.51
CA ARG A 106 13.08 6.05 8.96
C ARG A 106 13.33 4.60 9.39
N ASN A 107 12.86 3.61 8.64
CA ASN A 107 12.92 2.21 9.04
C ASN A 107 13.52 1.27 7.97
N VAL A 108 13.88 1.79 6.79
CA VAL A 108 14.60 1.02 5.76
C VAL A 108 16.10 1.17 5.92
N ALA A 109 16.78 0.04 6.08
CA ALA A 109 18.24 -0.06 6.08
C ALA A 109 18.75 -0.61 4.74
N PHE A 110 19.95 -0.20 4.35
CA PHE A 110 20.64 -0.67 3.15
C PHE A 110 21.91 -1.42 3.57
N SER A 111 22.18 -2.57 2.94
CA SER A 111 23.44 -3.31 3.14
C SER A 111 24.65 -2.61 2.51
N GLY A 112 24.40 -1.72 1.55
CA GLY A 112 25.37 -0.81 0.94
C GLY A 112 24.97 0.65 1.09
N PRO A 113 25.52 1.56 0.26
CA PRO A 113 25.11 2.95 0.24
C PRO A 113 23.60 3.08 0.01
N SER A 114 22.95 3.97 0.76
CA SER A 114 21.56 4.33 0.49
C SER A 114 21.48 5.00 -0.89
N TRP A 115 20.72 4.39 -1.80
CA TRP A 115 20.56 4.86 -3.17
C TRP A 115 19.26 5.64 -3.38
N THR A 116 18.33 5.59 -2.41
CA THR A 116 17.05 6.31 -2.44
C THR A 116 16.59 6.69 -1.02
N LYS A 117 15.86 7.80 -0.92
CA LYS A 117 15.07 8.15 0.27
C LYS A 117 13.60 7.77 0.13
N SER A 118 13.13 7.53 -1.10
CA SER A 118 11.73 7.27 -1.41
C SER A 118 11.49 5.78 -1.51
N ILE A 119 10.58 5.30 -0.66
CA ILE A 119 9.96 3.98 -0.78
C ILE A 119 8.58 4.22 -1.37
N SER A 120 8.48 4.18 -2.70
CA SER A 120 7.27 4.49 -3.47
C SER A 120 6.62 3.20 -3.99
N HIS A 121 5.52 3.33 -4.73
CA HIS A 121 4.67 2.28 -5.31
C HIS A 121 5.33 0.90 -5.37
N GLY A 122 4.74 -0.05 -4.64
CA GLY A 122 5.22 -1.41 -4.55
C GLY A 122 4.11 -2.42 -4.30
N GLU A 123 4.53 -3.67 -4.11
CA GLU A 123 3.67 -4.78 -3.70
C GLU A 123 4.44 -5.75 -2.79
N VAL A 124 3.70 -6.38 -1.87
CA VAL A 124 4.20 -7.52 -1.10
C VAL A 124 4.38 -8.70 -2.05
N VAL A 125 5.49 -9.45 -1.91
CA VAL A 125 5.68 -10.71 -2.62
C VAL A 125 4.72 -11.73 -2.03
N ARG A 126 3.74 -12.17 -2.83
CA ARG A 126 2.71 -13.13 -2.42
C ARG A 126 3.05 -14.53 -2.90
N GLU A 127 2.88 -15.50 -2.02
CA GLU A 127 2.94 -16.93 -2.38
C GLU A 127 1.57 -17.43 -2.87
N ASN A 128 0.47 -16.94 -2.28
CA ASN A 128 -0.87 -17.16 -2.80
C ASN A 128 -1.25 -16.07 -3.82
N THR A 129 -1.51 -16.50 -5.05
CA THR A 129 -1.77 -15.61 -6.19
C THR A 129 -3.23 -15.58 -6.62
N ASP A 130 -4.16 -16.08 -5.79
CA ASP A 130 -5.60 -15.98 -6.04
C ASP A 130 -6.14 -14.55 -5.79
N GLN A 131 -7.45 -14.38 -5.95
CA GLN A 131 -8.15 -13.10 -5.79
C GLN A 131 -8.25 -12.60 -4.33
N THR A 132 -7.89 -13.42 -3.34
CA THR A 132 -7.98 -13.02 -1.92
C THR A 132 -6.76 -12.24 -1.46
N LEU A 133 -5.71 -12.20 -2.30
CA LEU A 133 -4.45 -11.48 -2.07
C LEU A 133 -3.89 -11.76 -0.67
N THR A 134 -3.83 -13.04 -0.30
CA THR A 134 -3.38 -13.43 1.03
C THR A 134 -1.87 -13.30 1.17
N ILE A 135 -1.43 -12.74 2.30
CA ILE A 135 -0.02 -12.60 2.67
C ILE A 135 0.24 -13.27 4.02
N SER A 136 1.44 -13.83 4.18
CA SER A 136 1.94 -14.22 5.49
C SER A 136 2.35 -12.98 6.28
N PRO A 137 2.08 -12.91 7.60
CA PRO A 137 2.65 -11.87 8.46
C PRO A 137 4.16 -12.07 8.73
N CYS A 138 4.73 -13.19 8.26
CA CYS A 138 6.10 -13.60 8.51
C CYS A 138 7.00 -13.26 7.31
N LYS A 139 8.21 -12.76 7.60
CA LYS A 139 9.31 -12.54 6.65
C LYS A 139 8.88 -11.78 5.40
N LEU A 140 8.12 -10.71 5.60
CA LEU A 140 7.58 -9.92 4.50
C LEU A 140 8.68 -9.45 3.56
N GLN A 141 8.42 -9.58 2.27
CA GLN A 141 9.22 -8.98 1.20
C GLN A 141 8.35 -8.02 0.41
N TYR A 142 8.88 -6.83 0.11
CA TYR A 142 8.13 -5.77 -0.56
C TYR A 142 8.94 -5.24 -1.73
N LEU A 143 8.50 -5.55 -2.95
CA LEU A 143 9.09 -5.00 -4.18
C LEU A 143 8.58 -3.57 -4.32
N TYR A 144 9.49 -2.60 -4.45
CA TYR A 144 9.15 -1.19 -4.46
C TYR A 144 9.95 -0.44 -5.53
N GLN A 145 9.45 0.71 -5.94
CA GLN A 145 10.21 1.65 -6.76
C GLN A 145 10.87 2.73 -5.88
N GLY A 146 12.11 3.06 -6.20
CA GLY A 146 12.85 4.18 -5.60
C GLY A 146 13.56 4.99 -6.67
N VAL A 147 14.01 6.19 -6.29
CA VAL A 147 14.72 7.11 -7.17
C VAL A 147 15.87 7.78 -6.42
N SER A 148 16.95 8.13 -7.13
CA SER A 148 18.07 8.88 -6.54
C SER A 148 17.56 10.16 -5.85
N PRO A 149 18.00 10.48 -4.62
CA PRO A 149 17.59 11.70 -3.92
C PRO A 149 18.01 13.00 -4.62
N THR A 150 18.94 12.91 -5.58
CA THR A 150 19.42 14.05 -6.37
C THR A 150 18.81 14.10 -7.78
N ALA A 151 17.91 13.17 -8.12
CA ALA A 151 17.18 13.22 -9.38
C ALA A 151 16.27 14.45 -9.42
N SER A 152 16.16 15.06 -10.58
CA SER A 152 15.35 16.26 -10.80
C SER A 152 14.78 16.26 -12.22
N GLY A 153 13.81 17.14 -12.47
CA GLY A 153 13.11 17.24 -13.75
C GLY A 153 11.66 16.77 -13.65
N ASP A 154 11.05 16.53 -14.82
CA ASP A 154 9.65 16.13 -14.91
C ASP A 154 9.41 14.76 -14.26
N TYR A 155 8.31 14.63 -13.51
CA TYR A 155 7.97 13.41 -12.75
C TYR A 155 7.98 12.14 -13.62
N ASN A 156 7.41 12.22 -14.81
CA ASN A 156 7.31 11.09 -15.76
C ASN A 156 8.67 10.68 -16.36
N ALA A 157 9.70 11.53 -16.24
CA ALA A 157 11.04 11.27 -16.73
C ALA A 157 12.02 10.87 -15.61
N LEU A 158 11.55 10.81 -14.35
CA LEU A 158 12.39 10.41 -13.22
C LEU A 158 12.89 8.96 -13.42
N PRO A 159 14.17 8.67 -13.13
CA PRO A 159 14.78 7.36 -13.36
C PRO A 159 14.45 6.39 -12.20
N TRP A 160 13.18 6.05 -12.05
CA TRP A 160 12.72 5.07 -11.06
C TRP A 160 13.35 3.70 -11.31
N GLN A 161 13.78 3.03 -10.24
CA GLN A 161 14.32 1.69 -10.27
C GLN A 161 13.63 0.82 -9.23
N LEU A 162 13.52 -0.48 -9.51
CA LEU A 162 12.93 -1.46 -8.61
C LEU A 162 13.98 -2.03 -7.65
N ALA A 163 13.58 -2.25 -6.40
CA ALA A 163 14.36 -2.97 -5.41
C ALA A 163 13.45 -3.75 -4.45
N LEU A 164 14.04 -4.63 -3.65
CA LEU A 164 13.32 -5.52 -2.75
C LEU A 164 13.66 -5.21 -1.30
N LEU A 165 12.65 -4.86 -0.49
CA LEU A 165 12.78 -4.85 0.96
C LEU A 165 12.59 -6.28 1.50
N THR A 166 13.32 -6.62 2.56
CA THR A 166 13.12 -7.84 3.34
C THR A 166 13.03 -7.46 4.80
N GLN A 167 11.96 -7.89 5.46
CA GLN A 167 11.70 -7.59 6.87
C GLN A 167 12.80 -8.16 7.78
N THR A 168 13.34 -7.35 8.68
CA THR A 168 14.44 -7.73 9.59
C THR A 168 14.00 -7.96 11.04
N ASN A 169 12.76 -7.60 11.37
CA ASN A 169 12.16 -7.72 12.70
C ASN A 169 10.93 -8.65 12.68
N SER A 170 11.00 -9.71 11.87
CA SER A 170 9.87 -10.62 11.73
C SER A 170 9.60 -11.41 13.02
N ALA A 171 8.32 -11.55 13.39
CA ALA A 171 7.89 -12.29 14.58
C ALA A 171 7.87 -13.83 14.37
N CYS A 172 8.02 -14.23 13.11
CA CYS A 172 8.05 -15.59 12.56
C CYS A 172 8.78 -15.54 11.21
#